data_AF-A0A967GPR4-F1
#
_entry.id   AF-A0A967GPR4-F1
#
_cell.length_a   1.000
_cell.length_b   1.000
_cell.length_c   1.000
_cell.angle_alpha   90.00
_cell.angle_beta   90.00
_cell.angle_gamma   90.00
#
_symmetry.space_group_name_H-M   'P 1'
#
loop_
_entity.id
_entity.type
_entity.pdbx_description
1 polymer ?
#
loop_
_entity_poly.entity_id
_entity_poly.type
_entity_poly.pdbx_seq_one_letter_code
_entity_poly.pdbx_strand_id
1 'polypeptide(L)'
;MRSETDLSAGGEEGPVTWPIHDGHENIEASPPENVLTIPRPADPTRFFVVEAFPAPPESILADDFESGQGGWTVGSDGDGGTVWEIGAPTSGPGSANSGDNCFATNLDGDYALNADVWLRSPAIDLTGAGGATLSYFEFKDIEEGFDFGSIRVLDAADDSELAIITDTVDDISVDWERESHPIPAEALDK
;
A
#
# COMPACT_ATOMS: atom_id res chain seq x y z
N MET A 1 -17.32 -7.36 17.93
CA MET A 1 -18.13 -6.96 19.10
C MET A 1 -17.78 -7.85 20.28
N ARG A 2 -17.50 -7.23 21.43
CA ARG A 2 -17.15 -7.94 22.68
C ARG A 2 -18.17 -7.59 23.77
N SER A 3 -18.29 -8.43 24.79
CA SER A 3 -19.22 -8.19 25.90
C SER A 3 -18.75 -8.75 27.22
N GLU A 4 -19.17 -8.15 28.33
CA GLU A 4 -18.90 -8.64 29.68
C GLU A 4 -20.02 -8.24 30.65
N THR A 5 -20.13 -8.98 31.75
CA THR A 5 -21.09 -8.72 32.84
C THR A 5 -20.52 -7.80 33.92
N ASP A 6 -19.18 -7.67 33.98
CA ASP A 6 -18.44 -6.81 34.89
C ASP A 6 -17.68 -5.71 34.12
N LEU A 7 -18.02 -4.44 34.35
CA LEU A 7 -17.35 -3.30 33.71
C LEU A 7 -15.85 -3.20 34.04
N SER A 8 -15.42 -3.77 35.16
CA SER A 8 -14.02 -3.75 35.59
C SER A 8 -13.17 -4.87 34.98
N ALA A 9 -13.80 -5.81 34.27
CA ALA A 9 -13.10 -6.83 33.53
C ALA A 9 -12.18 -6.21 32.48
N GLY A 10 -11.02 -6.83 32.25
CA GLY A 10 -9.98 -6.34 31.35
C GLY A 10 -8.96 -5.40 31.96
N GLY A 11 -9.12 -5.02 33.24
CA GLY A 11 -8.09 -4.28 33.97
C GLY A 11 -7.70 -2.97 33.28
N GLU A 12 -6.40 -2.72 33.15
CA GLU A 12 -5.87 -1.50 32.52
C GLU A 12 -6.06 -1.47 30.99
N GLU A 13 -6.15 -2.63 30.35
CA GLU A 13 -6.41 -2.74 28.90
C GLU A 13 -7.90 -2.48 28.57
N GLY A 14 -8.78 -2.70 29.55
CA GLY A 14 -10.20 -2.38 29.46
C GLY A 14 -10.97 -3.28 28.49
N PRO A 15 -12.02 -2.77 27.82
CA PRO A 15 -12.95 -3.60 27.03
C PRO A 15 -12.35 -4.33 25.82
N VAL A 16 -11.13 -3.99 25.39
CA VAL A 16 -10.45 -4.65 24.26
C VAL A 16 -10.18 -6.14 24.54
N THR A 17 -10.04 -6.51 25.82
CA THR A 17 -9.77 -7.89 26.23
C THR A 17 -11.05 -8.67 26.52
N TRP A 18 -12.23 -8.05 26.47
CA TRP A 18 -13.49 -8.75 26.73
C TRP A 18 -13.72 -9.86 25.70
N PRO A 19 -14.37 -10.97 26.06
CA PRO A 19 -14.63 -12.06 25.12
C PRO A 19 -15.54 -11.61 23.98
N ILE A 20 -15.32 -12.19 22.79
CA ILE A 20 -16.20 -12.00 21.63
C ILE A 20 -17.60 -12.52 21.98
N HIS A 21 -18.61 -11.70 21.73
CA HIS A 21 -19.99 -12.05 22.03
C HIS A 21 -20.63 -12.80 20.87
N ASP A 22 -21.08 -14.03 21.09
CA ASP A 22 -21.87 -14.84 20.14
C ASP A 22 -21.25 -14.94 18.72
N GLY A 23 -19.92 -14.92 18.63
CA GLY A 23 -19.19 -15.00 17.35
C GLY A 23 -19.30 -13.74 16.49
N HIS A 24 -19.77 -12.61 17.03
CA HIS A 24 -19.89 -11.34 16.32
C HIS A 24 -18.54 -10.64 16.14
N GLU A 25 -17.66 -11.26 15.37
CA GLU A 25 -16.41 -10.70 14.83
C GLU A 25 -16.52 -10.54 13.31
N ASN A 26 -15.73 -9.63 12.72
CA ASN A 26 -15.69 -9.40 11.26
C ASN A 26 -17.07 -9.17 10.60
N ILE A 27 -17.90 -8.34 11.24
CA ILE A 27 -19.24 -8.02 10.74
C ILE A 27 -19.09 -7.14 9.50
N GLU A 28 -19.56 -7.62 8.34
CA GLU A 28 -19.56 -6.83 7.11
C GLU A 28 -20.39 -5.54 7.27
N ALA A 29 -19.88 -4.43 6.75
CA ALA A 29 -20.59 -3.17 6.75
C ALA A 29 -21.78 -3.22 5.78
N SER A 30 -22.92 -2.67 6.19
CA SER A 30 -24.15 -2.48 5.40
C SER A 30 -24.49 -0.99 5.28
N PRO A 31 -23.67 -0.17 4.58
CA PRO A 31 -23.92 1.26 4.46
C PRO A 31 -25.32 1.55 3.90
N PRO A 32 -25.97 2.66 4.30
CA PRO A 32 -25.43 3.75 5.11
C PRO A 32 -25.50 3.51 6.63
N GLU A 33 -26.19 2.47 7.10
CA GLU A 33 -26.38 2.18 8.53
C GLU A 33 -26.13 0.70 8.82
N ASN A 34 -25.11 0.43 9.64
CA ASN A 34 -24.75 -0.93 10.06
C ASN A 34 -25.69 -1.39 11.18
N VAL A 35 -26.54 -2.39 10.91
CA VAL A 35 -27.50 -2.91 11.89
C VAL A 35 -27.12 -4.34 12.33
N LEU A 36 -26.84 -4.53 13.62
CA LEU A 36 -26.73 -5.84 14.26
C LEU A 36 -27.85 -5.99 15.31
N THR A 37 -28.65 -7.05 15.21
CA THR A 37 -29.70 -7.35 16.20
C THR A 37 -29.20 -8.42 17.17
N ILE A 38 -29.17 -8.08 18.46
CA ILE A 38 -28.76 -8.99 19.52
C ILE A 38 -29.99 -9.35 20.36
N PRO A 39 -30.30 -10.65 20.57
CA PRO A 39 -31.37 -11.03 21.48
C PRO A 39 -31.03 -10.54 22.89
N ARG A 40 -32.04 -10.15 23.66
CA ARG A 40 -31.83 -9.72 25.05
C ARG A 40 -31.11 -10.83 25.85
N PRO A 41 -29.94 -10.56 26.44
CA PRO A 41 -29.22 -11.56 27.23
C PRO A 41 -30.04 -12.03 28.45
N ALA A 42 -29.81 -13.27 28.86
CA ALA A 42 -30.40 -13.81 30.09
C ALA A 42 -29.78 -13.20 31.36
N ASP A 43 -28.56 -12.67 31.25
CA ASP A 43 -27.89 -11.98 32.35
C ASP A 43 -28.68 -10.74 32.78
N PRO A 44 -28.74 -10.44 34.09
CA PRO A 44 -29.42 -9.26 34.60
C PRO A 44 -28.74 -7.96 34.12
N THR A 45 -27.46 -8.01 33.77
CA THR A 45 -26.69 -6.89 33.22
C THR A 45 -25.59 -7.44 32.32
N ARG A 46 -25.44 -6.84 31.13
CA ARG A 46 -24.35 -7.12 30.21
C ARG A 46 -24.00 -5.85 29.46
N PHE A 47 -22.71 -5.59 29.33
CA PHE A 47 -22.14 -4.45 28.62
C PHE A 47 -21.57 -4.93 27.30
N PHE A 48 -21.62 -4.06 26.29
CA PHE A 48 -21.14 -4.36 24.95
C PHE A 48 -20.18 -3.26 24.51
N VAL A 49 -19.11 -3.66 23.83
CA VAL A 49 -18.25 -2.76 23.09
C VAL A 49 -18.24 -3.18 21.63
N VAL A 50 -18.44 -2.20 20.75
CA VAL A 50 -18.29 -2.35 19.31
C VAL A 50 -17.07 -1.55 18.92
N GLU A 51 -16.15 -2.24 18.28
CA GLU A 51 -14.99 -1.65 17.65
C GLU A 51 -15.20 -1.77 16.15
N ALA A 52 -15.08 -0.65 15.45
CA ALA A 52 -15.15 -0.60 14.00
C ALA A 52 -13.73 -0.45 13.47
N PHE A 53 -13.38 -1.29 12.53
CA PHE A 53 -12.16 -1.16 11.74
C PHE A 53 -12.60 -0.82 10.30
N PRO A 54 -11.83 0.02 9.57
CA PRO A 54 -12.03 0.15 8.14
C PRO A 54 -12.02 -1.22 7.47
N ALA A 55 -12.93 -1.42 6.51
CA ALA A 55 -13.03 -2.70 5.83
C ALA A 55 -11.75 -2.95 5.01
N PRO A 56 -11.07 -4.09 5.18
CA PRO A 56 -9.90 -4.40 4.36
C PRO A 56 -10.26 -4.47 2.86
N PRO A 57 -9.34 -4.08 1.96
CA PRO A 57 -8.04 -3.50 2.29
C PRO A 57 -8.17 -2.03 2.68
N GLU A 58 -7.57 -1.65 3.81
CA GLU A 58 -7.33 -0.25 4.10
C GLU A 58 -6.27 0.26 3.12
N SER A 59 -6.53 1.41 2.50
CA SER A 59 -5.50 2.07 1.71
C SER A 59 -4.59 2.84 2.66
N ILE A 60 -3.41 2.28 2.95
CA ILE A 60 -2.39 2.92 3.80
C ILE A 60 -1.69 4.05 3.03
N LEU A 61 -1.36 3.79 1.76
CA LEU A 61 -0.90 4.78 0.80
C LEU A 61 -1.64 4.56 -0.52
N ALA A 62 -2.14 5.65 -1.10
CA ALA A 62 -2.65 5.72 -2.46
C ALA A 62 -2.28 7.07 -3.06
N ASP A 63 -1.79 7.03 -4.30
CA ASP A 63 -1.39 8.21 -5.03
C ASP A 63 -1.73 8.00 -6.51
N ASP A 64 -2.50 8.93 -7.08
CA ASP A 64 -2.78 9.00 -8.52
C ASP A 64 -1.90 10.05 -9.21
N PHE A 65 -0.94 10.64 -8.47
CA PHE A 65 0.05 11.62 -8.89
C PHE A 65 -0.51 12.98 -9.34
N GLU A 66 -1.82 13.21 -9.23
CA GLU A 66 -2.45 14.48 -9.60
C GLU A 66 -2.13 15.63 -8.65
N SER A 67 -1.60 15.29 -7.47
CA SER A 67 -1.10 16.27 -6.49
C SER A 67 0.37 16.65 -6.74
N GLY A 68 0.98 16.17 -7.82
CA GLY A 68 2.40 16.34 -8.12
C GLY A 68 3.29 15.46 -7.25
N GLN A 69 4.57 15.82 -7.13
CA GLN A 69 5.59 14.94 -6.51
C GLN A 69 5.28 14.55 -5.05
N GLY A 70 4.56 15.38 -4.30
CA GLY A 70 4.21 15.07 -2.93
C GLY A 70 5.43 14.72 -2.07
N GLY A 71 5.37 13.58 -1.38
CA GLY A 71 6.47 13.04 -0.57
C GLY A 71 7.34 12.02 -1.30
N TRP A 72 7.14 11.80 -2.61
CA TRP A 72 8.00 10.94 -3.40
C TRP A 72 9.37 11.59 -3.60
N THR A 73 10.40 10.75 -3.60
CA THR A 73 11.78 11.18 -3.80
C THR A 73 12.40 10.42 -4.96
N VAL A 74 13.32 11.08 -5.66
CA VAL A 74 14.00 10.54 -6.83
C VAL A 74 15.50 10.71 -6.66
N GLY A 75 16.28 9.81 -7.25
CA GLY A 75 17.73 9.93 -7.28
C GLY A 75 18.36 9.12 -8.39
N SER A 76 19.68 9.24 -8.49
CA SER A 76 20.49 8.55 -9.49
C SER A 76 21.86 8.26 -8.94
N ASP A 77 22.33 7.03 -9.16
CA ASP A 77 23.68 6.56 -8.84
C ASP A 77 24.51 6.29 -10.11
N GLY A 78 23.90 6.41 -11.29
CA GLY A 78 24.50 6.17 -12.60
C GLY A 78 24.97 7.43 -13.32
N ASP A 79 25.18 7.31 -14.63
CA ASP A 79 25.53 8.45 -15.47
C ASP A 79 24.33 9.40 -15.63
N GLY A 80 24.60 10.70 -15.81
CA GLY A 80 23.55 11.69 -16.05
C GLY A 80 22.87 11.51 -17.41
N GLY A 81 21.57 11.80 -17.48
CA GLY A 81 20.79 11.75 -18.71
C GLY A 81 19.43 11.07 -18.56
N THR A 82 19.26 10.28 -17.51
CA THR A 82 17.96 9.73 -17.08
C THR A 82 17.62 10.27 -15.71
N VAL A 83 16.38 10.69 -15.51
CA VAL A 83 15.81 11.02 -14.20
C VAL A 83 14.36 10.55 -14.12
N TRP A 84 13.90 10.24 -12.92
CA TRP A 84 12.47 10.12 -12.67
C TRP A 84 11.84 11.52 -12.60
N GLU A 85 10.79 11.73 -13.40
CA GLU A 85 10.07 12.99 -13.51
C GLU A 85 8.58 12.74 -13.31
N ILE A 86 7.86 13.75 -12.79
CA ILE A 86 6.40 13.72 -12.65
C ILE A 86 5.73 14.70 -13.60
N GLY A 87 4.73 14.22 -14.33
CA GLY A 87 3.97 15.04 -15.27
C GLY A 87 3.23 14.19 -16.29
N ALA A 88 2.74 14.84 -17.35
CA ALA A 88 2.11 14.16 -18.48
C ALA A 88 3.18 13.53 -19.38
N PRO A 89 3.21 12.19 -19.56
CA PRO A 89 4.18 11.56 -20.42
C PRO A 89 3.86 11.85 -21.89
N THR A 90 4.90 12.09 -22.68
CA THR A 90 4.85 12.27 -24.14
C THR A 90 5.65 11.20 -24.89
N SER A 91 6.45 10.41 -24.18
CA SER A 91 7.06 9.14 -24.60
C SER A 91 6.30 7.94 -24.00
N GLY A 92 6.72 6.71 -24.35
CA GLY A 92 6.10 5.47 -23.87
C GLY A 92 4.61 5.38 -24.23
N PRO A 93 3.68 5.25 -23.25
CA PRO A 93 2.25 5.11 -23.52
C PRO A 93 1.60 6.42 -23.99
N GLY A 94 2.31 7.56 -23.94
CA GLY A 94 1.83 8.87 -24.43
C GLY A 94 0.74 9.55 -23.60
N SER A 95 0.28 8.90 -22.52
CA SER A 95 -0.57 9.47 -21.48
C SER A 95 -0.45 8.65 -20.18
N ALA A 96 -0.69 9.30 -19.03
CA ALA A 96 -0.77 8.62 -17.74
C ALA A 96 -1.92 7.60 -17.70
N ASN A 97 -1.81 6.58 -16.84
CA ASN A 97 -2.88 5.60 -16.66
C ASN A 97 -4.15 6.23 -16.06
N SER A 98 -3.95 7.05 -15.01
CA SER A 98 -4.98 7.81 -14.33
C SER A 98 -4.70 9.30 -14.49
N GLY A 99 -5.76 10.09 -14.68
CA GLY A 99 -5.64 11.55 -14.73
C GLY A 99 -4.71 12.03 -15.85
N ASP A 100 -3.86 12.99 -15.51
CA ASP A 100 -2.93 13.66 -16.41
C ASP A 100 -1.47 13.35 -16.07
N ASN A 101 -1.15 12.92 -14.84
CA ASN A 101 0.22 12.81 -14.33
C ASN A 101 0.64 11.37 -14.00
N CYS A 102 1.89 11.02 -14.31
CA CYS A 102 2.56 9.85 -13.76
C CYS A 102 4.04 10.15 -13.51
N PHE A 103 4.71 9.24 -12.80
CA PHE A 103 6.17 9.19 -12.83
C PHE A 103 6.66 8.43 -14.05
N ALA A 104 7.73 8.93 -14.70
CA ALA A 104 8.41 8.24 -15.78
C ALA A 104 9.93 8.51 -15.74
N THR A 105 10.73 7.57 -16.24
CA THR A 105 12.15 7.83 -16.53
C THR A 105 12.25 8.62 -17.84
N ASN A 106 12.40 9.94 -17.71
CA ASN A 106 12.26 10.95 -18.79
C ASN A 106 10.84 10.97 -19.42
N LEU A 107 10.05 12.00 -19.16
CA LEU A 107 8.67 12.12 -19.66
C LEU A 107 8.58 12.33 -21.18
N ASP A 108 9.64 12.84 -21.81
CA ASP A 108 9.66 13.26 -23.20
C ASP A 108 10.75 12.57 -24.06
N GLY A 109 11.28 11.44 -23.59
CA GLY A 109 12.26 10.67 -24.34
C GLY A 109 12.64 9.34 -23.72
N ASP A 110 13.64 8.72 -24.32
CA ASP A 110 14.22 7.45 -23.87
C ASP A 110 15.15 7.67 -22.67
N TYR A 111 15.41 6.60 -21.91
CA TYR A 111 16.47 6.60 -20.91
C TYR A 111 17.85 6.61 -21.59
N ALA A 112 18.82 7.27 -20.97
CA ALA A 112 20.21 7.32 -21.39
C ALA A 112 21.01 6.06 -21.01
N LEU A 113 22.16 5.88 -21.67
CA LEU A 113 23.10 4.79 -21.37
C LEU A 113 23.60 4.86 -19.92
N ASN A 114 23.83 3.69 -19.31
CA ASN A 114 24.30 3.54 -17.93
C ASN A 114 23.41 4.25 -16.90
N ALA A 115 22.10 4.33 -17.16
CA ALA A 115 21.14 4.84 -16.20
C ALA A 115 21.07 3.92 -14.99
N ASP A 116 21.21 4.50 -13.80
CA ASP A 116 20.88 3.89 -12.53
C ASP A 116 20.14 4.96 -11.74
N VAL A 117 18.81 4.83 -11.72
CA VAL A 117 17.86 5.82 -11.22
C VAL A 117 16.79 5.15 -10.38
N TRP A 118 16.34 5.83 -9.33
CA TRP A 118 15.35 5.30 -8.43
C TRP A 118 14.26 6.32 -8.10
N LEU A 119 13.06 5.80 -7.85
CA LEU A 119 11.89 6.50 -7.33
C LEU A 119 11.49 5.82 -6.03
N ARG A 120 11.25 6.61 -4.98
CA ARG A 120 10.93 6.11 -3.65
C ARG A 120 9.69 6.82 -3.10
N SER A 121 8.76 6.02 -2.59
CA SER A 121 7.55 6.53 -1.94
C SER A 121 7.88 7.26 -0.63
N PRO A 122 6.92 8.03 -0.07
CA PRO A 122 6.94 8.35 1.35
C PRO A 122 7.03 7.08 2.22
N ALA A 123 7.40 7.25 3.49
CA ALA A 123 7.36 6.17 4.46
C ALA A 123 5.92 5.63 4.63
N ILE A 124 5.79 4.30 4.65
CA ILE A 124 4.52 3.59 4.81
C ILE A 124 4.59 2.86 6.15
N ASP A 125 3.71 3.22 7.08
CA ASP A 125 3.62 2.57 8.39
C ASP A 125 2.78 1.29 8.27
N LEU A 126 3.42 0.14 8.47
CA LEU A 126 2.81 -1.19 8.46
C LEU A 126 2.77 -1.79 9.88
N THR A 127 2.97 -0.99 10.93
CA THR A 127 2.87 -1.42 12.33
C THR A 127 1.52 -2.07 12.60
N GLY A 128 1.52 -3.29 13.13
CA GLY A 128 0.31 -4.06 13.43
C GLY A 128 -0.40 -4.65 12.21
N ALA A 129 0.11 -4.46 10.98
CA ALA A 129 -0.46 -5.07 9.78
C ALA A 129 -0.16 -6.58 9.74
N GLY A 130 -1.20 -7.42 9.80
CA GLY A 130 -1.07 -8.87 9.63
C GLY A 130 -0.82 -9.33 8.19
N GLY A 131 -0.87 -8.40 7.24
CA GLY A 131 -0.62 -8.59 5.82
C GLY A 131 -0.93 -7.31 5.05
N ALA A 132 -0.22 -7.07 3.95
CA ALA A 132 -0.41 -5.92 3.09
C ALA A 132 -0.19 -6.30 1.61
N THR A 133 -0.72 -5.49 0.70
CA THR A 133 -0.59 -5.68 -0.74
C THR A 133 -0.15 -4.38 -1.39
N LEU A 134 0.88 -4.43 -2.22
CA LEU A 134 1.24 -3.37 -3.15
C LEU A 134 0.47 -3.59 -4.46
N SER A 135 -0.20 -2.56 -4.97
CA SER A 135 -0.83 -2.57 -6.29
C SER A 135 -0.51 -1.27 -7.02
N TYR A 136 -0.11 -1.36 -8.27
CA TYR A 136 0.24 -0.21 -9.10
C TYR A 136 -0.02 -0.51 -10.58
N PHE A 137 0.04 0.52 -11.41
CA PHE A 137 0.10 0.36 -12.86
C PHE A 137 1.49 0.75 -13.34
N GLU A 138 2.06 -0.04 -14.23
CA GLU A 138 3.34 0.23 -14.88
C GLU A 138 3.22 0.19 -16.40
N PHE A 139 4.10 0.91 -17.07
CA PHE A 139 4.43 0.73 -18.47
C PHE A 139 5.94 0.61 -18.54
N LYS A 140 6.43 -0.35 -19.32
CA LYS A 140 7.86 -0.60 -19.50
C LYS A 140 8.22 -0.68 -20.97
N ASP A 141 9.39 -0.16 -21.29
CA ASP A 141 10.08 -0.31 -22.57
C ASP A 141 11.57 -0.40 -22.21
N ILE A 142 12.03 -1.62 -21.92
CA ILE A 142 13.36 -1.90 -21.36
C ILE A 142 14.11 -2.85 -22.29
N GLU A 143 15.39 -2.57 -22.57
CA GLU A 143 16.22 -3.41 -23.44
C GLU A 143 16.39 -4.84 -22.89
N GLU A 144 15.72 -5.80 -23.53
CA GLU A 144 15.71 -7.21 -23.13
C GLU A 144 17.14 -7.79 -23.06
N GLY A 145 17.49 -8.33 -21.89
CA GLY A 145 18.76 -9.02 -21.66
C GLY A 145 19.96 -8.12 -21.33
N PHE A 146 19.77 -6.80 -21.27
CA PHE A 146 20.81 -5.83 -20.89
C PHE A 146 20.38 -4.97 -19.71
N ASP A 147 19.16 -4.44 -19.77
CA ASP A 147 18.62 -3.53 -18.76
C ASP A 147 17.49 -4.19 -17.97
N PHE A 148 17.25 -3.71 -16.75
CA PHE A 148 16.14 -4.16 -15.91
C PHE A 148 15.79 -3.11 -14.84
N GLY A 149 14.54 -3.14 -14.40
CA GLY A 149 14.07 -2.53 -13.16
C GLY A 149 13.91 -3.56 -12.04
N SER A 150 13.75 -3.09 -10.81
CA SER A 150 13.34 -3.94 -9.69
C SER A 150 12.51 -3.16 -8.68
N ILE A 151 11.62 -3.85 -7.97
CA ILE A 151 10.77 -3.27 -6.93
C ILE A 151 11.19 -3.88 -5.59
N ARG A 152 11.57 -3.01 -4.65
CA ARG A 152 12.17 -3.37 -3.37
C ARG A 152 11.49 -2.62 -2.23
N VAL A 153 11.47 -3.22 -1.05
CA VAL A 153 10.99 -2.58 0.19
C VAL A 153 12.20 -2.23 1.03
N LEU A 154 12.28 -0.96 1.44
CA LEU A 154 13.35 -0.42 2.26
C LEU A 154 12.84 -0.05 3.65
N ASP A 155 13.70 -0.13 4.66
CA ASP A 155 13.42 0.40 5.99
C ASP A 155 13.45 1.93 5.94
N ALA A 156 12.35 2.57 6.31
CA ALA A 156 12.23 4.03 6.22
C ALA A 156 13.19 4.79 7.16
N ALA A 157 13.79 4.11 8.16
CA ALA A 157 14.71 4.74 9.10
C ALA A 157 16.14 4.87 8.53
N ASP A 158 16.59 3.93 7.70
CA ASP A 158 17.99 3.85 7.26
C ASP A 158 18.21 3.41 5.80
N ASP A 159 17.13 3.26 5.02
CA ASP A 159 17.11 2.80 3.63
C ASP A 159 17.68 1.38 3.40
N SER A 160 17.85 0.58 4.45
CA SER A 160 18.29 -0.82 4.29
C SER A 160 17.21 -1.66 3.60
N GLU A 161 17.62 -2.56 2.71
CA GLU A 161 16.67 -3.45 2.02
C GLU A 161 16.07 -4.47 3.00
N LEU A 162 14.74 -4.47 3.08
CA LEU A 162 13.96 -5.43 3.85
C LEU A 162 13.53 -6.62 2.99
N ALA A 163 13.11 -6.36 1.76
CA ALA A 163 12.64 -7.40 0.85
C ALA A 163 12.67 -6.97 -0.63
N ILE A 164 12.61 -7.97 -1.51
CA ILE A 164 12.46 -7.80 -2.96
C ILE A 164 11.05 -8.24 -3.33
N ILE A 165 10.28 -7.37 -3.97
CA ILE A 165 8.96 -7.68 -4.52
C ILE A 165 9.12 -8.32 -5.91
N THR A 166 9.90 -7.64 -6.76
CA THR A 166 10.17 -8.05 -8.14
C THR A 166 11.64 -7.80 -8.40
N ASP A 167 12.41 -8.86 -8.67
CA ASP A 167 13.86 -8.77 -8.87
C ASP A 167 14.24 -8.36 -10.30
N THR A 168 13.32 -8.54 -11.25
CA THR A 168 13.53 -8.19 -12.66
C THR A 168 12.23 -7.73 -13.28
N VAL A 169 12.23 -6.49 -13.74
CA VAL A 169 11.24 -5.89 -14.63
C VAL A 169 11.97 -5.59 -15.93
N ASP A 170 11.63 -6.31 -16.98
CA ASP A 170 12.20 -6.18 -18.33
C ASP A 170 11.08 -6.31 -19.37
N ASP A 171 11.44 -6.34 -20.66
CA ASP A 171 10.51 -6.41 -21.79
C ASP A 171 9.77 -5.08 -22.09
N ILE A 172 8.90 -5.12 -23.10
CA ILE A 172 8.10 -4.01 -23.59
C ILE A 172 6.60 -4.26 -23.40
N SER A 173 5.91 -3.31 -22.77
CA SER A 173 4.46 -3.30 -22.65
C SER A 173 3.81 -2.72 -23.90
N VAL A 174 2.61 -3.21 -24.24
CA VAL A 174 1.78 -2.62 -25.32
C VAL A 174 0.91 -1.48 -24.80
N ASP A 175 0.53 -1.53 -23.52
CA ASP A 175 -0.27 -0.54 -22.81
C ASP A 175 0.06 -0.66 -21.31
N TRP A 176 -0.51 0.20 -20.46
CA TRP A 176 -0.37 0.10 -19.01
C TRP A 176 -0.83 -1.27 -18.47
N GLU A 177 0.01 -1.86 -17.63
CA GLU A 177 -0.23 -3.16 -16.99
C GLU A 177 -0.45 -2.97 -15.50
N ARG A 178 -1.42 -3.69 -14.94
CA ARG A 178 -1.68 -3.66 -13.50
C ARG A 178 -0.89 -4.76 -12.82
N GLU A 179 -0.05 -4.37 -11.87
CA GLU A 179 0.66 -5.28 -11.00
C GLU A 179 0.07 -5.29 -9.59
N SER A 180 0.17 -6.43 -8.92
CA SER A 180 -0.32 -6.62 -7.56
C SER A 180 0.46 -7.72 -6.85
N HIS A 181 1.15 -7.36 -5.77
CA HIS A 181 2.02 -8.26 -5.03
C HIS A 181 1.73 -8.19 -3.53
N PRO A 182 1.70 -9.32 -2.82
CA PRO A 182 1.71 -9.29 -1.36
C PRO A 182 3.02 -8.68 -0.86
N ILE A 183 2.96 -7.89 0.20
CA ILE A 183 4.16 -7.42 0.91
C ILE A 183 4.77 -8.60 1.67
N PRO A 184 6.08 -8.88 1.49
CA PRO A 184 6.78 -9.94 2.20
C PRO A 184 6.74 -9.75 3.73
N ALA A 185 6.72 -10.85 4.46
CA ALA A 185 6.54 -10.83 5.91
C ALA A 185 7.66 -10.10 6.65
N GLU A 186 8.85 -10.03 6.06
CA GLU A 186 10.03 -9.31 6.56
C GLU A 186 9.82 -7.79 6.63
N ALA A 187 8.87 -7.27 5.86
CA ALA A 187 8.51 -5.86 5.82
C ALA A 187 7.21 -5.52 6.59
N LEU A 188 6.53 -6.51 7.18
CA LEU A 188 5.34 -6.29 8.00
C LEU A 188 5.73 -5.91 9.44
N ASP A 189 4.80 -5.25 10.15
CA ASP A 189 4.98 -4.79 11.54
C ASP A 189 6.16 -3.81 11.71
N LYS A 190 6.34 -2.96 10.70
CA LYS A 190 7.42 -1.98 10.53
C LYS A 190 6.88 -0.57 10.38
#